data_AF-A0A7S3WLM9-F1
#
_entry.id   AF-A0A7S3WLM9-F1
#
_cell.length_a   1.000
_cell.length_b   1.000
_cell.length_c   1.000
_cell.angle_alpha   90.00
_cell.angle_beta   90.00
_cell.angle_gamma   90.00
#
_symmetry.space_group_name_H-M   'P 1'
#
loop_
_entity.id
_entity.type
_entity.pdbx_description
1 polymer ?
#
loop_
_entity_poly.entity_id
_entity_poly.type
_entity_poly.pdbx_seq_one_letter_code
_entity_poly.pdbx_strand_id
1 'polypeptide(L)'
;PDHARALAEADVLRRLLAVYLHQDSSEDLQTKAKRSLKSVIQKCTTLPALEPLLEAPPNILKYVVQQFAKVLPNDLNARKNFVQSGGLQKIQEVSAEAGSKLNDYINEINALYPPEIVQYYSPNYAETLIKKMDEFNPTG
;
A
#
# COMPACT_ATOMS: atom_id res chain seq x y z
N PRO A 1 -12.02 -6.72 16.45
CA PRO A 1 -12.47 -6.21 15.13
C PRO A 1 -13.03 -4.78 15.24
N ASP A 2 -13.99 -4.53 16.13
CA ASP A 2 -14.67 -3.23 16.21
C ASP A 2 -13.82 -2.06 16.67
N HIS A 3 -12.86 -2.29 17.58
CA HIS A 3 -11.98 -1.23 18.09
C HIS A 3 -11.06 -0.65 17.00
N ALA A 4 -10.55 -1.49 16.09
CA ALA A 4 -9.66 -1.05 15.01
C ALA A 4 -10.38 -0.20 13.96
N ARG A 5 -11.66 -0.52 13.69
CA ARG A 5 -12.52 0.25 12.79
C ARG A 5 -12.82 1.64 13.35
N ALA A 6 -13.21 1.74 14.62
CA ALA A 6 -13.45 3.03 15.28
C ALA A 6 -12.18 3.92 15.31
N LEU A 7 -11.00 3.33 15.55
CA LEU A 7 -9.71 4.03 15.51
C LEU A 7 -9.37 4.55 14.10
N ALA A 8 -9.63 3.75 13.08
CA ALA A 8 -9.45 4.12 11.68
C ALA A 8 -10.39 5.26 11.26
N GLU A 9 -11.66 5.20 11.65
CA GLU A 9 -12.67 6.22 11.39
C GLU A 9 -12.38 7.55 12.14
N ALA A 10 -11.66 7.50 13.27
CA ALA A 10 -11.27 8.67 14.07
C ALA A 10 -9.90 9.29 13.68
N ASP A 11 -9.35 8.94 12.50
CA ASP A 11 -8.06 9.44 12.00
C ASP A 11 -6.86 9.15 12.94
N VAL A 12 -6.99 8.15 13.82
CA VAL A 12 -5.99 7.87 14.85
C VAL A 12 -4.70 7.32 14.25
N LEU A 13 -4.80 6.62 13.11
CA LEU A 13 -3.65 6.09 12.39
C LEU A 13 -2.71 7.20 11.90
N ARG A 14 -3.25 8.27 11.29
CA ARG A 14 -2.46 9.41 10.83
C ARG A 14 -1.86 10.18 12.01
N ARG A 15 -2.61 10.34 13.10
CA ARG A 15 -2.11 10.98 14.34
C ARG A 15 -0.98 10.19 14.98
N LEU A 16 -1.10 8.87 15.07
CA LEU A 16 -0.03 8.01 15.59
C LEU A 16 1.22 8.05 14.70
N LEU A 17 1.05 8.10 13.38
CA LEU A 17 2.17 8.28 12.45
C LEU A 17 2.84 9.65 12.65
N ALA A 18 2.05 10.73 12.74
CA ALA A 18 2.58 12.08 12.97
C ALA A 18 3.35 12.16 14.29
N VAL A 19 2.80 11.64 15.39
CA VAL A 19 3.49 11.60 16.70
C VAL A 19 4.78 10.78 16.64
N TYR A 20 4.76 9.65 15.93
CA TYR A 20 5.96 8.83 15.73
C TYR A 20 7.08 9.59 14.98
N LEU A 21 6.72 10.39 13.97
CA LEU A 21 7.69 11.10 13.14
C LEU A 21 8.09 12.48 13.68
N HIS A 22 7.38 13.00 14.67
CA HIS A 22 7.65 14.33 15.22
C HIS A 22 8.96 14.36 16.00
N GLN A 23 9.86 15.28 15.65
CA GLN A 23 11.19 15.39 16.25
C GLN A 23 11.13 15.76 17.74
N ASP A 24 10.13 16.53 18.15
CA ASP A 24 9.94 16.93 19.54
C ASP A 24 9.25 15.86 20.40
N SER A 25 8.82 14.73 19.81
CA SER A 25 8.30 13.61 20.59
C SER A 25 9.45 12.95 21.35
N SER A 26 9.22 12.63 22.64
CA SER A 26 10.18 11.84 23.41
C SER A 26 10.39 10.46 22.80
N GLU A 27 11.56 9.86 23.02
CA GLU A 27 11.87 8.51 22.52
C GLU A 27 10.86 7.46 22.98
N ASP A 28 10.41 7.54 24.23
CA ASP A 28 9.37 6.66 24.78
C ASP A 28 8.03 6.86 24.04
N LEU A 29 7.64 8.11 23.76
CA LEU A 29 6.42 8.42 23.03
C LEU A 29 6.50 7.92 21.58
N GLN A 30 7.61 8.17 20.87
CA GLN A 30 7.83 7.66 19.51
C GLN A 30 7.78 6.14 19.47
N THR A 31 8.41 5.46 20.43
CA THR A 31 8.43 4.00 20.53
C THR A 31 7.03 3.44 20.74
N LYS A 32 6.26 4.02 21.68
CA LYS A 32 4.88 3.62 21.96
C LYS A 32 3.95 3.92 20.80
N ALA A 33 4.07 5.09 20.16
CA ALA A 33 3.28 5.47 18.99
C ALA A 33 3.52 4.49 17.84
N LYS A 34 4.78 4.18 17.52
CA LYS A 34 5.16 3.19 16.50
C LYS A 34 4.59 1.80 16.79
N ARG A 35 4.72 1.33 18.03
CA ARG A 35 4.23 0.00 18.44
C ARG A 35 2.70 -0.09 18.32
N SER A 36 2.01 0.93 18.80
CA SER A 36 0.55 1.06 18.70
C SER A 36 0.11 1.10 17.23
N LEU A 37 0.76 1.93 16.42
CA LEU A 37 0.46 2.05 14.99
C LEU A 37 0.54 0.70 14.28
N LYS A 38 1.65 -0.03 14.45
CA LYS A 38 1.81 -1.38 13.87
C LYS A 38 0.71 -2.35 14.30
N SER A 39 0.38 -2.36 15.60
CA SER A 39 -0.66 -3.23 16.17
C SER A 39 -2.05 -2.95 15.59
N VAL A 40 -2.38 -1.66 15.39
CA VAL A 40 -3.67 -1.27 14.79
C VAL A 40 -3.70 -1.62 13.30
N ILE A 41 -2.64 -1.32 12.54
CA ILE A 41 -2.55 -1.65 11.11
C ILE A 41 -2.82 -3.14 10.88
N GLN A 42 -2.13 -4.02 11.60
CA GLN A 42 -2.25 -5.48 11.43
C GLN A 42 -3.64 -6.06 11.77
N LYS A 43 -4.52 -5.26 12.40
CA LYS A 43 -5.89 -5.62 12.77
C LYS A 43 -6.95 -4.82 12.03
N CYS A 44 -6.54 -3.86 11.20
CA CYS A 44 -7.47 -2.98 10.49
C CYS A 44 -8.04 -3.69 9.26
N THR A 45 -9.36 -3.84 9.22
CA THR A 45 -10.09 -4.38 8.06
C THR A 45 -10.66 -3.28 7.18
N THR A 46 -10.66 -2.02 7.65
CA THR A 46 -11.11 -0.84 6.91
C THR A 46 -9.98 -0.32 6.02
N LEU A 47 -9.82 -0.94 4.85
CA LEU A 47 -8.71 -0.65 3.92
C LEU A 47 -8.57 0.83 3.50
N PRO A 48 -9.65 1.60 3.24
CA PRO A 48 -9.52 3.02 2.88
C PRO A 48 -8.77 3.86 3.93
N ALA A 49 -8.82 3.46 5.21
CA ALA A 49 -8.10 4.16 6.27
C ALA A 49 -6.59 3.86 6.29
N LEU A 50 -6.16 2.78 5.63
CA LEU A 50 -4.76 2.39 5.50
C LEU A 50 -4.07 3.01 4.27
N GLU A 51 -4.83 3.36 3.23
CA GLU A 51 -4.27 3.93 1.99
C GLU A 51 -3.41 5.19 2.20
N PRO A 52 -3.76 6.12 3.11
CA PRO A 52 -2.90 7.28 3.38
C PRO A 52 -1.53 6.90 3.98
N LEU A 53 -1.39 5.70 4.54
CA LEU A 53 -0.15 5.20 5.11
C LEU A 53 0.75 4.52 4.08
N LEU A 54 0.35 4.45 2.80
CA LEU A 54 1.23 3.96 1.72
C LEU A 54 2.44 4.88 1.48
N GLU A 55 2.40 6.11 2.00
CA GLU A 55 3.51 7.08 1.98
C GLU A 55 4.34 7.05 3.28
N ALA A 56 4.03 6.15 4.21
CA ALA A 56 4.77 6.04 5.47
C ALA A 56 6.20 5.52 5.23
N PRO A 57 7.14 5.75 6.18
CA PRO A 57 8.49 5.23 6.06
C PRO A 57 8.55 3.70 5.95
N PRO A 58 9.64 3.12 5.38
CA PRO A 58 9.73 1.68 5.08
C PRO A 58 9.41 0.75 6.26
N ASN A 59 9.75 1.17 7.48
CA ASN A 59 9.55 0.40 8.71
C ASN A 59 8.08 0.35 9.20
N ILE A 60 7.19 1.17 8.63
CA ILE A 60 5.73 1.14 8.79
C ILE A 60 5.08 0.59 7.52
N LEU A 61 5.53 1.05 6.34
CA LEU A 61 4.97 0.68 5.04
C LEU A 61 4.85 -0.83 4.85
N LYS A 62 5.86 -1.60 5.26
CA LYS A 62 5.81 -3.07 5.19
C LYS A 62 4.57 -3.66 5.86
N TYR A 63 4.13 -3.11 6.99
CA TYR A 63 2.96 -3.60 7.72
C TYR A 63 1.65 -3.18 7.04
N VAL A 64 1.65 -2.02 6.40
CA VAL A 64 0.52 -1.53 5.61
C VAL A 64 0.29 -2.44 4.40
N VAL A 65 1.34 -2.67 3.61
CA VAL A 65 1.29 -3.55 2.42
C VAL A 65 0.95 -4.99 2.81
N GLN A 66 1.55 -5.50 3.90
CA GLN A 66 1.18 -6.81 4.45
C GLN A 66 -0.33 -6.92 4.75
N GLN A 67 -0.92 -5.87 5.32
CA GLN A 67 -2.34 -5.91 5.67
C GLN A 67 -3.23 -5.88 4.43
N PHE A 68 -2.87 -5.10 3.40
CA PHE A 68 -3.55 -5.13 2.11
C PHE A 68 -3.49 -6.53 1.47
N ALA A 69 -2.31 -7.15 1.41
CA ALA A 69 -2.12 -8.51 0.89
C ALA A 69 -2.99 -9.55 1.61
N LYS A 70 -3.20 -9.37 2.93
CA LYS A 70 -4.03 -10.27 3.74
C LYS A 70 -5.55 -10.07 3.55
N VAL A 71 -6.01 -8.82 3.42
CA VAL A 71 -7.45 -8.49 3.45
C VAL A 71 -8.06 -8.49 2.05
N LEU A 72 -7.37 -7.96 1.04
CA LEU A 72 -7.88 -7.85 -0.33
C LEU A 72 -8.34 -9.19 -0.96
N PRO A 73 -7.67 -10.34 -0.74
CA PRO A 73 -8.14 -11.61 -1.31
C PRO A 73 -9.56 -11.97 -0.88
N ASN A 74 -9.96 -11.55 0.31
CA ASN A 74 -11.23 -11.92 0.95
C ASN A 74 -12.35 -10.89 0.74
N ASP A 75 -12.06 -9.74 0.12
CA ASP A 75 -13.03 -8.65 -0.07
C ASP A 75 -12.98 -8.11 -1.51
N LEU A 76 -13.96 -8.54 -2.32
CA LEU A 76 -14.10 -8.14 -3.73
C LEU A 76 -14.40 -6.64 -3.88
N ASN A 77 -15.17 -6.05 -2.97
CA ASN A 77 -15.52 -4.64 -3.05
C ASN A 77 -14.31 -3.79 -2.70
N ALA A 78 -13.56 -4.19 -1.67
CA ALA A 78 -12.34 -3.50 -1.31
C ALA A 78 -11.27 -3.59 -2.41
N ARG A 79 -11.18 -4.71 -3.15
CA ARG A 79 -10.32 -4.79 -4.36
C ARG A 79 -10.67 -3.77 -5.43
N LYS A 80 -11.95 -3.64 -5.77
CA LYS A 80 -12.41 -2.65 -6.76
C LYS A 80 -12.12 -1.23 -6.29
N ASN A 81 -12.46 -0.94 -5.04
CA ASN A 81 -12.24 0.38 -4.44
C ASN A 81 -10.75 0.73 -4.39
N PHE A 82 -9.88 -0.23 -4.07
CA PHE A 82 -8.43 -0.02 -4.00
C PHE A 82 -7.80 0.35 -5.35
N VAL A 83 -8.37 -0.12 -6.45
CA VAL A 83 -7.95 0.33 -7.80
C VAL A 83 -8.48 1.74 -8.06
N GLN A 84 -9.77 1.98 -7.79
CA GLN A 84 -10.42 3.27 -8.06
C GLN A 84 -9.87 4.44 -7.23
N SER A 85 -9.39 4.17 -6.01
CA SER A 85 -8.77 5.16 -5.13
C SER A 85 -7.31 5.46 -5.45
N GLY A 86 -6.72 4.73 -6.42
CA GLY A 86 -5.29 4.82 -6.74
C GLY A 86 -4.38 4.03 -5.81
N GLY A 87 -4.93 3.21 -4.91
CA GLY A 87 -4.14 2.34 -4.03
C GLY A 87 -3.23 1.37 -4.79
N LEU A 88 -3.73 0.75 -5.87
CA LEU A 88 -2.92 -0.15 -6.71
C LEU A 88 -1.76 0.59 -7.41
N GLN A 89 -1.98 1.82 -7.84
CA GLN A 89 -0.93 2.67 -8.41
C GLN A 89 0.17 2.93 -7.39
N LYS A 90 -0.20 3.35 -6.17
CA LYS A 90 0.75 3.56 -5.08
C LYS A 90 1.56 2.30 -4.77
N ILE A 91 0.97 1.11 -4.89
CA ILE A 91 1.70 -0.16 -4.73
C ILE A 91 2.77 -0.35 -5.81
N GLN A 92 2.50 0.02 -7.07
CA GLN A 92 3.51 -0.08 -8.13
C GLN A 92 4.67 0.91 -7.95
N GLU A 93 4.42 2.02 -7.27
CA GLU A 93 5.43 3.04 -6.95
C GLU A 93 6.32 2.64 -5.75
N VAL A 94 5.96 1.58 -5.01
CA VAL A 94 6.76 1.12 -3.86
C VAL A 94 8.07 0.48 -4.33
N SER A 95 9.19 1.13 -4.00
CA SER A 95 10.52 0.54 -4.16
C SER A 95 10.77 -0.54 -3.10
N ALA A 96 10.83 -1.80 -3.54
CA ALA A 96 11.15 -2.94 -2.69
C ALA A 96 12.32 -3.74 -3.27
N GLU A 97 13.27 -4.12 -2.42
CA GLU A 97 14.37 -5.00 -2.80
C GLU A 97 13.83 -6.38 -3.21
N ALA A 98 14.33 -6.93 -4.32
CA ALA A 98 13.95 -8.25 -4.81
C ALA A 98 14.26 -9.33 -3.75
N GLY A 99 13.30 -10.22 -3.50
CA GLY A 99 13.42 -11.24 -2.45
C GLY A 99 13.16 -10.73 -1.02
N SER A 100 12.89 -9.43 -0.84
CA SER A 100 12.43 -8.91 0.45
C SER A 100 10.98 -9.32 0.72
N LYS A 101 10.61 -9.39 2.00
CA LYS A 101 9.22 -9.63 2.41
C LYS A 101 8.25 -8.56 1.89
N LEU A 102 8.71 -7.34 1.68
CA LEU A 102 7.88 -6.29 1.10
C LEU A 102 7.57 -6.59 -0.36
N ASN A 103 8.57 -7.06 -1.13
CA ASN A 103 8.38 -7.49 -2.51
C ASN A 103 7.43 -8.69 -2.59
N ASP A 104 7.53 -9.67 -1.68
CA ASP A 104 6.58 -10.78 -1.57
C ASP A 104 5.12 -10.28 -1.45
N TYR A 105 4.86 -9.34 -0.53
CA TYR A 105 3.51 -8.79 -0.34
C TYR A 105 3.00 -7.99 -1.54
N ILE A 106 3.89 -7.26 -2.24
CA ILE A 106 3.54 -6.55 -3.48
C ILE A 106 3.13 -7.56 -4.56
N ASN A 107 3.88 -8.66 -4.70
CA ASN A 107 3.57 -9.71 -5.66
C ASN A 107 2.24 -10.41 -5.32
N GLU A 108 1.98 -10.67 -4.04
CA GLU A 108 0.69 -11.21 -3.57
C GLU A 108 -0.48 -10.28 -3.93
N ILE A 109 -0.34 -8.95 -3.75
CA ILE A 109 -1.37 -7.97 -4.14
C ILE A 109 -1.55 -7.95 -5.66
N ASN A 110 -0.46 -7.91 -6.42
CA ASN A 110 -0.50 -7.87 -7.88
C ASN A 110 -1.20 -9.11 -8.47
N ALA A 111 -1.00 -10.29 -7.87
CA ALA A 111 -1.66 -11.52 -8.29
C ALA A 111 -3.19 -11.52 -8.13
N LEU A 112 -3.76 -10.53 -7.42
CA LEU A 112 -5.22 -10.38 -7.27
C LEU A 112 -5.89 -9.68 -8.46
N TYR A 113 -5.09 -9.12 -9.37
CA TYR A 113 -5.55 -8.32 -10.49
C TYR A 113 -5.06 -8.91 -11.83
N PRO A 114 -5.82 -8.73 -12.92
CA PRO A 114 -5.33 -9.05 -14.26
C PRO A 114 -4.00 -8.34 -14.56
N PRO A 115 -3.06 -9.01 -15.25
CA PRO A 115 -1.75 -8.43 -15.58
C PRO A 115 -1.84 -7.07 -16.28
N GLU A 116 -2.86 -6.87 -17.11
CA GLU A 116 -3.08 -5.63 -17.87
C GLU A 116 -3.40 -4.47 -16.93
N ILE A 117 -4.14 -4.71 -15.84
CA ILE A 117 -4.43 -3.69 -14.83
C ILE A 117 -3.15 -3.33 -14.08
N VAL A 118 -2.36 -4.32 -13.67
CA VAL A 118 -1.08 -4.07 -12.98
C VAL A 118 -0.10 -3.30 -13.87
N GLN A 119 0.00 -3.69 -15.14
CA GLN A 119 0.84 -3.02 -16.13
C GLN A 119 0.39 -1.58 -16.36
N TYR A 120 -0.91 -1.32 -16.51
CA TYR A 120 -1.44 0.03 -16.71
C TYR A 120 -0.97 1.03 -15.63
N TYR A 121 -0.86 0.57 -14.38
CA TYR A 121 -0.39 1.38 -13.25
C TYR A 121 1.12 1.31 -12.99
N SER A 122 1.88 0.55 -13.77
CA SER A 122 3.33 0.43 -13.59
C SER A 122 4.05 1.69 -14.08
N PRO A 123 5.01 2.27 -13.32
CA PRO A 123 5.65 3.55 -13.64
C PRO A 123 6.23 3.68 -15.05
N ASN A 124 6.74 2.57 -15.62
CA ASN A 124 7.44 2.56 -16.91
C ASN A 124 6.58 1.99 -18.05
N TYR A 125 5.27 1.84 -17.84
CA TYR A 125 4.40 1.23 -18.84
C TYR A 125 4.24 2.12 -20.08
N ALA A 126 4.10 3.44 -19.90
CA ALA A 126 4.01 4.39 -21.00
C ALA A 126 5.24 4.31 -21.93
N GLU A 127 6.45 4.25 -21.36
CA GLU A 127 7.69 4.08 -22.12
C GLU A 127 7.72 2.75 -22.89
N THR A 128 7.22 1.69 -22.26
CA THR A 128 7.09 0.37 -22.91
C THR A 128 6.14 0.42 -24.11
N LEU A 129 5.05 1.18 -24.03
CA LEU A 129 4.12 1.37 -25.15
C LEU A 129 4.75 2.20 -26.28
N ILE A 130 5.49 3.26 -25.96
CA ILE A 130 6.21 4.06 -26.95
C ILE A 130 7.21 3.19 -27.72
N LYS A 131 8.01 2.40 -27.01
CA LYS A 131 8.96 1.47 -27.64
C LYS A 131 8.27 0.48 -28.57
N LYS A 132 7.14 -0.09 -28.15
CA LYS A 132 6.34 -0.99 -29.01
C LYS A 132 5.78 -0.28 -30.24
N MET A 133 5.43 0.99 -30.13
CA MET A 133 4.95 1.81 -31.25
C MET A 133 6.08 2.06 -32.26
N ASP A 134 7.30 2.33 -31.80
CA ASP A 134 8.47 2.51 -32.68
C ASP A 134 8.84 1.20 -33.42
N GLU A 135 8.62 0.05 -32.78
CA GLU A 135 8.86 -1.28 -33.35
C GLU A 135 7.71 -1.77 -34.27
N PHE A 136 6.55 -1.12 -34.24
CA PHE A 136 5.37 -1.54 -34.99
C PHE A 136 5.42 -1.03 -36.43
N ASN A 137 5.60 -1.94 -37.39
CA ASN A 137 5.54 -1.65 -38.82
C ASN A 137 4.19 -2.11 -39.43
N PRO A 138 3.18 -1.22 -39.59
CA PRO A 138 1.84 -1.58 -40.06
C PRO A 138 1.76 -2.00 -41.54
N THR A 139 2.85 -1.86 -42.29
CA THR A 139 2.91 -2.13 -43.74
C THR A 139 3.91 -3.23 -44.11
N GLY A 140 4.27 -4.10 -43.17
CA GLY A 140 5.08 -5.29 -43.40
C GLY A 140 4.27 -6.48 -43.92
#